data_AF-A0A2S3I0U6-F1
#
_entry.id   AF-A0A2S3I0U6-F1
#
_cell.length_a   1.000
_cell.length_b   1.000
_cell.length_c   1.000
_cell.angle_alpha   90.00
_cell.angle_beta   90.00
_cell.angle_gamma   90.00
#
_symmetry.space_group_name_H-M   'P 1'
#
loop_
_entity.id
_entity.type
_entity.pdbx_description
1 polymer ?
#
loop_
_entity_poly.entity_id
_entity_poly.type
_entity_poly.pdbx_seq_one_letter_code
_entity_poly.pdbx_strand_id
1 'polypeptide(L)'
;MPSTTGLHRRGARPPAPPSPSPPTSSPSAQTTRDWAALPLDVLLDVFLRLGSRGVMRGAELACTPWRDVAVGEPALWHRVDMATVRLWSPGWRAMVRAAVDRGAGQCVAFAGPADDVSLLYLVDRAPCLKSLHLLDVSASSEVLNKAIKELPFLEDLEISLSYFSTLKFESVCQACPRLKTLTLRLHMPFGYGSDKLAAVPMMWELRTLQLLDCELTTDGLKSILDSCPLLESLHITGSLIGSEMDEEVRGKCARVRNLTLPDYDPPGEAYDHDDYSDWYWYGM
;
A
#
# COMPACT_ATOMS: atom_id res chain seq x y z
N MET A 1 -43.03 -88.04 -41.30
CA MET A 1 -42.44 -87.26 -40.19
C MET A 1 -42.11 -85.88 -40.73
N PRO A 2 -42.49 -84.75 -40.12
CA PRO A 2 -42.62 -84.42 -38.68
C PRO A 2 -44.09 -84.18 -38.25
N SER A 3 -44.51 -84.46 -37.01
CA SER A 3 -44.35 -83.73 -35.75
C SER A 3 -45.29 -82.52 -35.59
N THR A 4 -46.43 -82.80 -34.97
CA THR A 4 -47.36 -81.87 -34.32
C THR A 4 -46.73 -81.25 -33.08
N THR A 5 -46.86 -79.94 -32.89
CA THR A 5 -46.83 -79.34 -31.54
C THR A 5 -47.76 -78.13 -31.47
N GLY A 6 -48.59 -78.14 -30.42
CA GLY A 6 -49.75 -77.27 -30.23
C GLY A 6 -49.46 -75.84 -29.80
N LEU A 7 -50.46 -75.00 -30.04
CA LEU A 7 -50.59 -73.65 -29.53
C LEU A 7 -50.64 -73.62 -27.99
N HIS A 8 -49.88 -72.72 -27.38
CA HIS A 8 -50.26 -72.11 -26.10
C HIS A 8 -50.52 -70.61 -26.32
N ARG A 9 -51.80 -70.23 -26.28
CA ARG A 9 -52.27 -68.84 -26.18
C ARG A 9 -51.80 -68.24 -24.85
N ARG A 10 -50.98 -67.18 -24.89
CA ARG A 10 -50.85 -66.23 -23.77
C ARG A 10 -51.66 -64.98 -24.11
N GLY A 11 -52.62 -64.66 -23.25
CA GLY A 11 -53.48 -63.48 -23.40
C GLY A 11 -52.68 -62.18 -23.40
N ALA A 12 -53.03 -61.28 -24.31
CA ALA A 12 -52.46 -59.94 -24.40
C ALA A 12 -52.95 -59.06 -23.25
N ARG A 13 -52.02 -58.42 -22.55
CA ARG A 13 -52.29 -57.37 -21.55
C ARG A 13 -52.62 -56.07 -22.31
N PRO A 14 -53.68 -55.31 -21.95
CA PRO A 14 -53.98 -54.05 -22.63
C PRO A 14 -52.90 -53.00 -22.36
N PRO A 15 -52.62 -52.08 -23.30
CA PRO A 15 -51.61 -51.05 -23.13
C PRO A 15 -52.03 -50.03 -22.06
N ALA A 16 -51.05 -49.60 -21.26
CA ALA A 16 -51.22 -48.55 -20.25
C ALA A 16 -51.50 -47.19 -20.93
N PRO A 17 -52.30 -46.30 -20.33
CA PRO A 17 -52.57 -44.97 -20.88
C PRO A 17 -51.31 -44.09 -20.85
N PRO A 18 -51.15 -43.15 -21.81
CA PRO A 18 -49.99 -42.27 -21.86
C PRO A 18 -49.96 -41.31 -20.66
N SER A 19 -48.79 -41.18 -20.04
CA SER A 19 -48.50 -40.25 -18.96
C SER A 19 -48.71 -38.80 -19.41
N PRO A 20 -49.30 -37.91 -18.60
CA PRO A 20 -49.42 -36.50 -18.95
C PRO A 20 -48.04 -35.85 -19.04
N SER A 21 -47.79 -35.14 -20.13
CA SER A 21 -46.57 -34.33 -20.31
C SER A 21 -46.51 -33.22 -19.25
N PRO A 22 -45.33 -32.87 -18.72
CA PRO A 22 -45.21 -31.79 -17.73
C PRO A 22 -45.60 -30.45 -18.37
N PRO A 23 -46.19 -29.51 -17.59
CA PRO A 23 -46.56 -28.22 -18.12
C PRO A 23 -45.30 -27.48 -18.58
N THR A 24 -45.33 -27.00 -19.81
CA THR A 24 -44.29 -26.14 -20.38
C THR A 24 -44.28 -24.82 -19.61
N SER A 25 -43.43 -24.72 -18.59
CA SER A 25 -43.16 -23.45 -17.94
C SER A 25 -42.48 -22.53 -18.95
N SER A 26 -43.21 -21.55 -19.47
CA SER A 26 -42.63 -20.42 -20.18
C SER A 26 -41.60 -19.76 -19.24
N PRO A 27 -40.33 -19.59 -19.63
CA PRO A 27 -39.41 -18.82 -18.80
C PRO A 27 -39.93 -17.39 -18.80
N SER A 28 -40.35 -16.91 -17.62
CA SER A 28 -40.51 -15.48 -17.35
C SER A 28 -39.27 -14.78 -17.91
N ALA A 29 -39.45 -13.88 -18.86
CA ALA A 29 -38.37 -13.04 -19.37
C ALA A 29 -37.84 -12.23 -18.18
N GLN A 30 -36.80 -12.75 -17.54
CA GLN A 30 -35.96 -11.95 -16.66
C GLN A 30 -35.38 -10.89 -17.59
N THR A 31 -35.86 -9.66 -17.49
CA THR A 31 -35.17 -8.52 -18.07
C THR A 31 -33.79 -8.49 -17.44
N THR A 32 -32.81 -9.07 -18.11
CA THR A 32 -31.41 -9.03 -17.70
C THR A 32 -31.02 -7.57 -17.61
N ARG A 33 -30.83 -7.07 -16.38
CA ARG A 33 -30.45 -5.69 -16.13
C ARG A 33 -29.12 -5.44 -16.80
N ASP A 34 -29.08 -4.51 -17.74
CA ASP A 34 -27.86 -4.18 -18.48
C ASP A 34 -26.95 -3.34 -17.60
N TRP A 35 -26.03 -4.01 -16.90
CA TRP A 35 -25.02 -3.38 -16.06
C TRP A 35 -23.91 -2.70 -16.89
N ALA A 36 -23.81 -2.97 -18.21
CA ALA A 36 -22.84 -2.31 -19.07
C ALA A 36 -23.26 -0.87 -19.41
N ALA A 37 -24.57 -0.59 -19.45
CA ALA A 37 -25.14 0.71 -19.79
C ALA A 37 -25.49 1.59 -18.57
N LEU A 38 -24.70 1.50 -17.49
CA LEU A 38 -24.89 2.38 -16.35
C LEU A 38 -24.63 3.85 -16.73
N PRO A 39 -25.38 4.81 -16.14
CA PRO A 39 -25.06 6.23 -16.24
C PRO A 39 -23.62 6.52 -15.80
N LEU A 40 -22.97 7.48 -16.47
CA LEU A 40 -21.55 7.80 -16.26
C LEU A 40 -21.25 8.18 -14.80
N ASP A 41 -22.09 8.99 -14.18
CA ASP A 41 -21.96 9.42 -12.79
C ASP A 41 -21.99 8.24 -11.81
N VAL A 42 -22.90 7.28 -12.03
CA VAL A 42 -22.97 6.05 -11.21
C VAL A 42 -21.74 5.19 -11.41
N LEU A 43 -21.27 5.05 -12.66
CA LEU A 43 -20.10 4.25 -12.97
C LEU A 43 -18.82 4.85 -12.36
N LEU A 44 -18.68 6.18 -12.39
CA LEU A 44 -17.59 6.91 -11.76
C LEU A 44 -17.58 6.70 -10.23
N ASP A 45 -18.74 6.78 -9.56
CA ASP A 45 -18.83 6.52 -8.11
C ASP A 45 -18.42 5.07 -7.78
N VAL A 46 -18.85 4.10 -8.59
CA VAL A 46 -18.42 2.70 -8.45
C VAL A 46 -16.90 2.58 -8.60
N PHE A 47 -16.30 3.20 -9.62
CA PHE A 47 -14.86 3.11 -9.87
C PHE A 47 -14.03 3.79 -8.77
N LEU A 48 -14.48 4.94 -8.27
CA LEU A 48 -13.85 5.62 -7.14
C LEU A 48 -13.87 4.77 -5.87
N ARG A 49 -14.96 4.02 -5.62
CA ARG A 49 -15.06 3.08 -4.48
C ARG A 49 -14.21 1.83 -4.65
N LEU A 50 -14.07 1.34 -5.88
CA LEU A 50 -13.21 0.19 -6.19
C LEU A 50 -11.72 0.52 -6.06
N GLY A 51 -11.37 1.79 -6.27
CA GLY A 51 -9.99 2.27 -6.30
C GLY A 51 -9.22 1.81 -7.55
N SER A 52 -8.05 2.40 -7.76
CA SER A 52 -7.28 2.24 -9.00
C SER A 52 -6.96 0.78 -9.31
N ARG A 53 -6.52 -0.01 -8.32
CA ARG A 53 -6.22 -1.43 -8.53
C ARG A 53 -7.47 -2.25 -8.88
N GLY A 54 -8.60 -1.98 -8.23
CA GLY A 54 -9.87 -2.68 -8.49
C GLY A 54 -10.40 -2.41 -9.90
N VAL A 55 -10.24 -1.17 -10.37
CA VAL A 55 -10.57 -0.80 -11.75
C VAL A 55 -9.68 -1.55 -12.74
N MET A 56 -8.35 -1.51 -12.58
CA MET A 56 -7.40 -2.11 -13.54
C MET A 56 -7.45 -3.62 -13.62
N ARG A 57 -7.68 -4.31 -12.48
CA ARG A 57 -7.67 -5.77 -12.43
C ARG A 57 -9.05 -6.40 -12.57
N GLY A 58 -10.11 -5.60 -12.67
CA GLY A 58 -11.48 -6.10 -12.63
C GLY A 58 -12.41 -5.29 -13.52
N ALA A 59 -12.76 -4.08 -13.08
CA ALA A 59 -13.87 -3.33 -13.69
C ALA A 59 -13.66 -3.06 -15.19
N GLU A 60 -12.46 -2.65 -15.61
CA GLU A 60 -12.15 -2.36 -17.02
C GLU A 60 -12.06 -3.62 -17.91
N LEU A 61 -12.09 -4.80 -17.31
CA LEU A 61 -12.09 -6.09 -17.98
C LEU A 61 -13.50 -6.66 -18.15
N ALA A 62 -14.51 -6.09 -17.48
CA ALA A 62 -15.88 -6.58 -17.49
C ALA A 62 -16.57 -6.38 -18.84
N CYS A 63 -16.46 -5.18 -19.43
CA CYS A 63 -17.01 -4.85 -20.75
C CYS A 63 -16.34 -3.61 -21.37
N THR A 64 -16.55 -3.40 -22.67
CA THR A 64 -15.97 -2.28 -23.43
C THR A 64 -16.39 -0.90 -22.89
N PRO A 65 -17.68 -0.61 -22.61
CA PRO A 65 -18.07 0.70 -22.08
C PRO A 65 -17.38 1.06 -20.75
N TRP A 66 -17.22 0.07 -19.87
CA TRP A 66 -16.53 0.25 -18.60
C TRP A 66 -15.03 0.52 -18.80
N ARG A 67 -14.41 -0.13 -19.78
CA ARG A 67 -13.02 0.14 -20.17
C ARG A 67 -12.85 1.54 -20.73
N ASP A 68 -13.75 1.98 -21.60
CA ASP A 68 -13.68 3.29 -22.23
C ASP A 68 -13.73 4.40 -21.17
N VAL A 69 -14.61 4.26 -20.17
CA VAL A 69 -14.67 5.17 -19.02
C VAL A 69 -13.40 5.06 -18.15
N ALA A 70 -12.96 3.85 -17.83
CA ALA A 70 -11.77 3.65 -17.00
C ALA A 70 -10.49 4.26 -17.62
N VAL A 71 -10.36 4.23 -18.94
CA VAL A 71 -9.20 4.78 -19.66
C VAL A 71 -9.39 6.26 -20.00
N GLY A 72 -10.60 6.66 -20.33
CA GLY A 72 -10.92 7.97 -20.89
C GLY A 72 -11.21 9.07 -19.87
N GLU A 73 -11.40 8.75 -18.59
CA GLU A 73 -11.76 9.71 -17.55
C GLU A 73 -10.59 10.00 -16.58
N PRO A 74 -9.83 11.09 -16.75
CA PRO A 74 -8.68 11.40 -15.90
C PRO A 74 -9.02 11.64 -14.43
N ALA A 75 -10.25 12.06 -14.13
CA ALA A 75 -10.73 12.32 -12.77
C ALA A 75 -10.66 11.07 -11.87
N LEU A 76 -10.78 9.86 -12.46
CA LEU A 76 -10.63 8.59 -11.75
C LEU A 76 -9.19 8.35 -11.27
N TRP A 77 -8.23 9.01 -11.90
CA TRP A 77 -6.79 8.83 -11.70
C TRP A 77 -6.14 10.04 -11.03
N HIS A 78 -6.95 10.98 -10.51
CA HIS A 78 -6.46 12.05 -9.64
C HIS A 78 -5.81 11.49 -8.38
N ARG A 79 -6.29 10.34 -7.88
CA ARG A 79 -5.71 9.62 -6.75
C ARG A 79 -5.44 8.18 -7.18
N VAL A 80 -4.17 7.83 -7.28
CA VAL A 80 -3.72 6.49 -7.66
C VAL A 80 -3.35 5.71 -6.40
N ASP A 81 -4.10 4.67 -6.09
CA ASP A 81 -3.79 3.76 -4.98
C ASP A 81 -3.41 2.36 -5.49
N MET A 82 -2.14 2.03 -5.27
CA MET A 82 -1.45 0.78 -5.57
C MET A 82 -0.77 0.20 -4.33
N ALA A 83 -1.23 0.52 -3.12
CA ALA A 83 -0.61 0.11 -1.85
C ALA A 83 -0.41 -1.42 -1.70
N THR A 84 -1.28 -2.20 -2.34
CA THR A 84 -1.21 -3.67 -2.32
C THR A 84 -0.39 -4.26 -3.47
N VAL A 85 0.21 -3.43 -4.33
CA VAL A 85 1.14 -3.83 -5.38
C VAL A 85 2.55 -3.74 -4.82
N ARG A 86 3.38 -4.74 -5.13
CA ARG A 86 4.77 -4.82 -4.63
C ARG A 86 5.78 -4.85 -5.76
N LEU A 87 7.03 -4.51 -5.49
CA LEU A 87 8.12 -4.46 -6.47
C LEU A 87 8.38 -5.80 -7.18
N TRP A 88 8.02 -6.91 -6.54
CA TRP A 88 8.12 -8.29 -7.05
C TRP A 88 6.88 -8.72 -7.84
N SER A 89 5.82 -7.91 -7.87
CA SER A 89 4.61 -8.23 -8.65
C SER A 89 4.90 -8.12 -10.16
N PRO A 90 4.61 -9.16 -10.96
CA PRO A 90 4.81 -9.08 -12.41
C PRO A 90 4.08 -7.88 -13.03
N GLY A 91 4.77 -7.13 -13.87
CA GLY A 91 4.19 -6.00 -14.60
C GLY A 91 3.81 -4.77 -13.76
N TRP A 92 4.23 -4.69 -12.48
CA TRP A 92 3.87 -3.56 -11.61
C TRP A 92 4.24 -2.19 -12.20
N ARG A 93 5.41 -2.07 -12.86
CA ARG A 93 5.83 -0.82 -13.53
C ARG A 93 4.86 -0.42 -14.64
N ALA A 94 4.43 -1.37 -15.47
CA ALA A 94 3.47 -1.10 -16.53
C ALA A 94 2.12 -0.65 -15.95
N MET A 95 1.69 -1.24 -14.84
CA MET A 95 0.48 -0.86 -14.13
C MET A 95 0.56 0.56 -13.56
N VAL A 96 1.65 0.88 -12.86
CA VAL A 96 1.90 2.24 -12.33
C VAL A 96 1.93 3.26 -13.46
N ARG A 97 2.66 2.99 -14.55
CA ARG A 97 2.73 3.88 -15.71
C ARG A 97 1.35 4.13 -16.33
N ALA A 98 0.60 3.06 -16.59
CA ALA A 98 -0.74 3.19 -17.16
C ALA A 98 -1.67 4.00 -16.24
N ALA A 99 -1.62 3.80 -14.93
CA ALA A 99 -2.43 4.57 -13.99
C ALA A 99 -2.06 6.05 -13.99
N VAL A 100 -0.77 6.38 -13.99
CA VAL A 100 -0.29 7.77 -14.00
C VAL A 100 -0.60 8.45 -15.35
N ASP A 101 -0.41 7.76 -16.47
CA ASP A 101 -0.72 8.27 -17.80
C ASP A 101 -2.21 8.60 -17.97
N ARG A 102 -3.10 7.76 -17.43
CA ARG A 102 -4.55 8.02 -17.43
C ARG A 102 -4.91 9.27 -16.61
N GLY A 103 -4.10 9.62 -15.62
CA GLY A 103 -4.24 10.87 -14.86
C GLY A 103 -3.94 12.13 -15.68
N ALA A 104 -3.34 12.01 -16.86
CA ALA A 104 -3.11 13.13 -17.79
C ALA A 104 -2.48 14.39 -17.13
N GLY A 105 -1.51 14.20 -16.22
CA GLY A 105 -0.86 15.28 -15.49
C GLY A 105 -1.64 15.84 -14.29
N GLN A 106 -2.85 15.33 -14.03
CA GLN A 106 -3.74 15.78 -12.96
C GLN A 106 -3.68 14.90 -11.70
N CYS A 107 -2.77 13.93 -11.65
CA CYS A 107 -2.58 13.10 -10.46
C CYS A 107 -2.07 13.96 -9.30
N VAL A 108 -2.83 13.99 -8.21
CA VAL A 108 -2.55 14.77 -6.99
C VAL A 108 -2.13 13.90 -5.81
N ALA A 109 -2.42 12.59 -5.87
CA ALA A 109 -2.00 11.64 -4.84
C ALA A 109 -1.60 10.30 -5.48
N PHE A 110 -0.48 9.74 -5.03
CA PHE A 110 -0.01 8.42 -5.43
C PHE A 110 0.39 7.61 -4.20
N ALA A 111 -0.07 6.36 -4.12
CA ALA A 111 0.37 5.37 -3.15
C ALA A 111 0.79 4.08 -3.85
N GLY A 112 1.98 3.54 -3.59
CA GLY A 112 2.42 2.31 -4.23
C GLY A 112 3.92 2.03 -4.16
N PRO A 113 4.37 1.01 -4.91
CA PRO A 113 5.78 0.67 -5.00
C PRO A 113 6.53 1.67 -5.88
N ALA A 114 7.82 1.88 -5.59
CA ALA A 114 8.68 2.71 -6.41
C ALA A 114 10.14 2.25 -6.41
N ASP A 115 10.76 2.38 -7.57
CA ASP A 115 12.20 2.28 -7.81
C ASP A 115 12.67 3.55 -8.51
N ASP A 116 13.97 3.66 -8.79
CA ASP A 116 14.53 4.86 -9.43
C ASP A 116 13.82 5.23 -10.74
N VAL A 117 13.50 4.23 -11.57
CA VAL A 117 12.93 4.44 -12.91
C VAL A 117 11.47 4.88 -12.83
N SER A 118 10.68 4.24 -11.97
CA SER A 118 9.26 4.56 -11.79
C SER A 118 9.05 5.86 -11.03
N LEU A 119 9.93 6.19 -10.08
CA LEU A 119 9.86 7.44 -9.34
C LEU A 119 10.14 8.65 -10.24
N LEU A 120 11.20 8.60 -11.06
CA LEU A 120 11.49 9.67 -12.02
C LEU A 120 10.36 9.83 -13.05
N TYR A 121 9.79 8.72 -13.51
CA TYR A 121 8.65 8.75 -14.41
C TYR A 121 7.40 9.37 -13.75
N LEU A 122 7.13 9.02 -12.48
CA LEU A 122 6.01 9.57 -11.73
C LEU A 122 6.12 11.10 -11.61
N VAL A 123 7.30 11.60 -11.29
CA VAL A 123 7.57 13.05 -11.16
C VAL A 123 7.36 13.78 -12.48
N ASP A 124 7.85 13.23 -13.59
CA ASP A 124 7.68 13.82 -14.93
C ASP A 124 6.21 13.87 -15.36
N ARG A 125 5.45 12.83 -15.05
CA ARG A 125 4.07 12.65 -15.54
C ARG A 125 3.00 13.18 -14.59
N ALA A 126 3.34 13.46 -13.33
CA ALA A 126 2.43 13.94 -12.30
C ALA A 126 3.03 15.13 -11.52
N PRO A 127 3.27 16.28 -12.17
CA PRO A 127 3.88 17.46 -11.53
C PRO A 127 2.98 18.12 -10.47
N CYS A 128 1.69 17.78 -10.44
CA CYS A 128 0.71 18.29 -9.48
C CYS A 128 0.57 17.45 -8.21
N LEU A 129 1.46 16.47 -7.99
CA LEU A 129 1.43 15.62 -6.79
C LEU A 129 1.55 16.45 -5.51
N LYS A 130 0.60 16.20 -4.61
CA LYS A 130 0.54 16.76 -3.25
C LYS A 130 0.79 15.71 -2.18
N SER A 131 0.47 14.47 -2.46
CA SER A 131 0.64 13.33 -1.56
C SER A 131 1.36 12.19 -2.28
N LEU A 132 2.47 11.72 -1.71
CA LEU A 132 3.30 10.66 -2.26
C LEU A 132 3.59 9.61 -1.20
N HIS A 133 3.01 8.42 -1.34
CA HIS A 133 3.19 7.31 -0.41
C HIS A 133 3.94 6.16 -1.09
N LEU A 134 5.21 5.99 -0.74
CA LEU A 134 6.11 4.97 -1.27
C LEU A 134 6.11 3.76 -0.32
N LEU A 135 5.24 2.78 -0.58
CA LEU A 135 4.93 1.69 0.36
C LEU A 135 5.78 0.42 0.19
N ASP A 136 6.62 0.39 -0.84
CA ASP A 136 7.61 -0.64 -1.13
C ASP A 136 8.68 -0.01 -2.04
N VAL A 137 9.73 0.54 -1.43
CA VAL A 137 10.72 1.36 -2.13
C VAL A 137 12.06 0.65 -2.26
N SER A 138 12.63 0.69 -3.47
CA SER A 138 14.01 0.31 -3.76
C SER A 138 14.80 1.44 -4.43
N ALA A 139 14.25 2.66 -4.41
CA ALA A 139 14.90 3.84 -4.96
C ALA A 139 16.10 4.26 -4.09
N SER A 140 17.12 4.82 -4.73
CA SER A 140 18.30 5.38 -4.06
C SER A 140 18.00 6.74 -3.43
N SER A 141 18.81 7.13 -2.43
CA SER A 141 18.68 8.44 -1.75
C SER A 141 18.81 9.61 -2.73
N GLU A 142 19.71 9.49 -3.71
CA GLU A 142 19.94 10.54 -4.70
C GLU A 142 18.70 10.75 -5.59
N VAL A 143 18.12 9.66 -6.10
CA VAL A 143 16.95 9.74 -6.98
C VAL A 143 15.73 10.21 -6.23
N LEU A 144 15.53 9.75 -4.99
CA LEU A 144 14.44 10.24 -4.14
C LEU A 144 14.56 11.74 -3.87
N ASN A 145 15.75 12.22 -3.49
CA ASN A 145 15.96 13.63 -3.22
C ASN A 145 15.73 14.50 -4.45
N LYS A 146 16.17 14.03 -5.62
CA LYS A 146 15.91 14.70 -6.89
C LYS A 146 14.42 14.76 -7.17
N ALA A 147 13.72 13.63 -7.05
CA ALA A 147 12.29 13.51 -7.28
C ALA A 147 11.47 14.47 -6.40
N ILE A 148 11.76 14.51 -5.09
CA ILE A 148 11.08 15.40 -4.15
C ILE A 148 11.28 16.87 -4.52
N LYS A 149 12.50 17.27 -4.89
CA LYS A 149 12.80 18.67 -5.28
C LYS A 149 12.06 19.11 -6.54
N GLU A 150 11.72 18.17 -7.42
CA GLU A 150 10.97 18.42 -8.64
C GLU A 150 9.44 18.43 -8.42
N LEU A 151 8.95 18.16 -7.19
CA LEU A 151 7.53 18.20 -6.83
C LEU A 151 7.19 19.44 -5.99
N PRO A 152 6.87 20.59 -6.61
CA PRO A 152 6.71 21.87 -5.90
C PRO A 152 5.48 21.97 -4.98
N PHE A 153 4.54 21.04 -5.11
CA PHE A 153 3.28 21.00 -4.37
C PHE A 153 3.22 19.86 -3.35
N LEU A 154 4.31 19.11 -3.15
CA LEU A 154 4.33 17.98 -2.22
C LEU A 154 4.18 18.47 -0.77
N GLU A 155 3.09 18.06 -0.12
CA GLU A 155 2.75 18.43 1.25
C GLU A 155 2.75 17.21 2.20
N ASP A 156 2.56 16.02 1.65
CA ASP A 156 2.41 14.76 2.38
C ASP A 156 3.29 13.67 1.75
N LEU A 157 4.19 13.11 2.54
CA LEU A 157 5.16 12.09 2.11
C LEU A 157 5.16 10.95 3.10
N GLU A 158 4.88 9.75 2.59
CA GLU A 158 5.05 8.50 3.33
C GLU A 158 6.11 7.65 2.64
N ILE A 159 7.06 7.12 3.40
CA ILE A 159 8.05 6.17 2.88
C ILE A 159 8.10 4.97 3.81
N SER A 160 7.72 3.81 3.29
CA SER A 160 7.96 2.51 3.91
C SER A 160 9.23 1.90 3.32
N LEU A 161 10.27 1.86 4.14
CA LEU A 161 11.57 1.34 3.78
C LEU A 161 11.51 -0.19 3.74
N SER A 162 11.91 -0.75 2.60
CA SER A 162 12.04 -2.19 2.41
C SER A 162 13.42 -2.68 2.89
N TYR A 163 13.59 -4.00 3.06
CA TYR A 163 14.87 -4.64 3.40
C TYR A 163 16.04 -4.25 2.47
N PHE A 164 15.74 -3.80 1.25
CA PHE A 164 16.76 -3.45 0.25
C PHE A 164 17.02 -1.94 0.17
N SER A 165 16.37 -1.15 1.03
CA SER A 165 16.49 0.29 0.96
C SER A 165 17.84 0.76 1.48
N THR A 166 18.51 1.60 0.69
CA THR A 166 19.73 2.33 1.08
C THR A 166 19.40 3.79 1.43
N LEU A 167 18.13 4.07 1.71
CA LEU A 167 17.65 5.42 1.99
C LEU A 167 18.10 5.88 3.36
N LYS A 168 18.75 7.05 3.40
CA LYS A 168 19.13 7.71 4.64
C LYS A 168 18.05 8.71 5.03
N PHE A 169 17.68 8.71 6.31
CA PHE A 169 16.69 9.64 6.84
C PHE A 169 17.05 11.12 6.62
N GLU A 170 18.32 11.46 6.84
CA GLU A 170 18.83 12.83 6.68
C GLU A 170 18.56 13.36 5.26
N SER A 171 18.75 12.52 4.25
CA SER A 171 18.50 12.84 2.85
C SER A 171 17.06 13.28 2.61
N VAL A 172 16.09 12.51 3.13
CA VAL A 172 14.66 12.80 3.00
C VAL A 172 14.34 14.16 3.62
N CYS A 173 14.87 14.42 4.81
CA CYS A 173 14.63 15.66 5.53
C CYS A 173 15.24 16.88 4.82
N GLN A 174 16.43 16.74 4.20
CA GLN A 174 17.06 17.82 3.42
C GLN A 174 16.26 18.20 2.16
N ALA A 175 15.53 17.25 1.58
CA ALA A 175 14.80 17.47 0.33
C ALA A 175 13.45 18.18 0.52
N CYS A 176 12.92 18.28 1.74
CA CYS A 176 11.50 18.54 2.01
C CYS A 176 11.19 19.84 2.81
N PRO A 177 11.54 21.07 2.35
CA PRO A 177 11.33 22.27 3.16
C PRO A 177 9.86 22.68 3.38
N ARG A 178 8.92 22.24 2.50
CA ARG A 178 7.50 22.64 2.53
C ARG A 178 6.54 21.52 2.97
N LEU A 179 7.11 20.41 3.43
CA LEU A 179 6.35 19.23 3.78
C LEU A 179 5.60 19.47 5.10
N LYS A 180 4.30 19.17 5.12
CA LYS A 180 3.44 19.33 6.31
C LYS A 180 3.35 18.03 7.10
N THR A 181 3.35 16.90 6.39
CA THR A 181 3.25 15.55 6.96
C THR A 181 4.36 14.66 6.42
N LEU A 182 5.11 14.05 7.33
CA LEU A 182 6.12 13.04 7.01
C LEU A 182 5.83 11.78 7.82
N THR A 183 5.65 10.66 7.12
CA THR A 183 5.55 9.33 7.71
C THR A 183 6.70 8.48 7.21
N LEU A 184 7.49 7.94 8.11
CA LEU A 184 8.57 7.02 7.79
C LEU A 184 8.35 5.72 8.54
N ARG A 185 8.31 4.62 7.80
CA ARG A 185 8.16 3.28 8.35
C ARG A 185 9.43 2.49 8.07
N LEU A 186 10.08 2.04 9.14
CA LEU A 186 11.30 1.24 9.08
C LEU A 186 10.94 -0.21 9.36
N HIS A 187 10.78 -1.04 8.32
CA HIS A 187 10.61 -2.49 8.53
C HIS A 187 11.95 -3.15 8.89
N MET A 188 12.51 -2.85 10.07
CA MET A 188 13.72 -3.50 10.57
C MET A 188 13.35 -4.52 11.65
N PRO A 189 13.47 -5.84 11.39
CA PRO A 189 13.61 -6.80 12.48
C PRO A 189 15.06 -6.70 12.99
N PHE A 190 15.21 -6.26 14.24
CA PHE A 190 16.34 -6.50 15.15
C PHE A 190 17.71 -6.84 14.51
N GLY A 191 18.69 -5.94 14.68
CA GLY A 191 20.05 -6.40 14.96
C GLY A 191 21.17 -6.17 13.95
N TYR A 192 21.02 -5.38 12.88
CA TYR A 192 22.16 -4.98 12.06
C TYR A 192 22.17 -3.49 11.73
N GLY A 193 23.09 -2.77 12.39
CA GLY A 193 23.52 -1.43 12.01
C GLY A 193 22.47 -0.37 12.26
N SER A 194 22.31 0.04 13.52
CA SER A 194 21.54 1.24 13.85
C SER A 194 22.23 2.45 13.23
N ASP A 195 21.73 2.87 12.06
CA ASP A 195 21.82 4.27 11.65
C ASP A 195 21.00 5.05 12.68
N LYS A 196 21.64 5.31 13.83
CA LYS A 196 21.13 6.18 14.87
C LYS A 196 20.79 7.50 14.18
N LEU A 197 19.52 7.88 14.24
CA LEU A 197 19.03 9.17 13.74
C LEU A 197 19.79 10.30 14.44
N ALA A 198 20.89 10.74 13.83
CA ALA A 198 21.73 11.80 14.33
C ALA A 198 21.53 13.03 13.46
N ALA A 199 21.15 14.15 14.08
CA ALA A 199 21.00 15.46 13.46
C ALA A 199 20.03 15.52 12.26
N VAL A 200 18.78 15.92 12.54
CA VAL A 200 17.78 16.17 11.50
C VAL A 200 18.00 17.57 10.91
N PRO A 201 18.05 17.73 9.57
CA PRO A 201 17.99 19.03 8.93
C PRO A 201 16.71 19.78 9.30
N MET A 202 16.78 21.11 9.39
CA MET A 202 15.66 21.96 9.80
C MET A 202 14.45 21.83 8.85
N MET A 203 13.28 21.49 9.38
CA MET A 203 12.00 21.36 8.64
C MET A 203 10.97 22.31 9.22
N TRP A 204 10.89 23.53 8.69
CA TRP A 204 10.11 24.61 9.33
C TRP A 204 8.60 24.47 9.20
N GLU A 205 8.10 23.89 8.10
CA GLU A 205 6.66 23.77 7.84
C GLU A 205 6.04 22.46 8.37
N LEU A 206 6.86 21.55 8.91
CA LEU A 206 6.41 20.23 9.34
C LEU A 206 5.52 20.32 10.57
N ARG A 207 4.30 19.79 10.45
CA ARG A 207 3.28 19.77 11.53
C ARG A 207 3.08 18.40 12.10
N THR A 208 3.20 17.37 11.26
CA THR A 208 3.02 15.97 11.67
C THR A 208 4.24 15.15 11.26
N LEU A 209 4.83 14.47 12.23
CA LEU A 209 5.89 13.50 12.01
C LEU A 209 5.47 12.16 12.62
N GLN A 210 5.49 11.11 11.81
CA GLN A 210 5.30 9.73 12.25
C GLN A 210 6.55 8.93 11.95
N LEU A 211 7.17 8.36 12.98
CA LEU A 211 8.27 7.42 12.88
C LEU A 211 7.77 6.07 13.36
N LEU A 212 7.56 5.16 12.42
CA LEU A 212 6.97 3.86 12.68
C LEU A 212 8.05 2.79 12.67
N ASP A 213 8.02 1.92 13.68
CA ASP A 213 8.94 0.79 13.84
C ASP A 213 10.42 1.26 13.86
N CYS A 214 10.69 2.38 14.53
CA CYS A 214 11.97 3.08 14.51
C CYS A 214 12.75 2.92 15.82
N GLU A 215 14.07 2.69 15.73
CA GLU A 215 15.01 2.87 16.85
C GLU A 215 15.48 4.33 16.88
N LEU A 216 15.14 5.07 17.94
CA LEU A 216 15.49 6.49 18.06
C LEU A 216 16.31 6.73 19.33
N THR A 217 17.38 7.51 19.21
CA THR A 217 18.14 7.95 20.39
C THR A 217 17.50 9.15 21.06
N THR A 218 17.71 9.34 22.36
CA THR A 218 17.28 10.55 23.06
C THR A 218 17.84 11.84 22.45
N ASP A 219 19.09 11.81 21.97
CA ASP A 219 19.70 12.91 21.21
C ASP A 219 19.03 13.13 19.85
N GLY A 220 18.66 12.06 19.15
CA GLY A 220 17.91 12.13 17.89
C GLY A 220 16.54 12.77 18.07
N LEU A 221 15.83 12.39 19.14
CA LEU A 221 14.56 13.00 19.53
C LEU A 221 14.73 14.50 19.82
N LYS A 222 15.76 14.88 20.58
CA LYS A 222 16.09 16.28 20.85
C LYS A 222 16.32 17.06 19.56
N SER A 223 17.10 16.49 18.64
CA SER A 223 17.39 17.10 17.35
C SER A 223 16.14 17.29 16.49
N ILE A 224 15.21 16.32 16.47
CA ILE A 224 13.92 16.45 15.76
C ILE A 224 13.13 17.63 16.33
N LEU A 225 13.01 17.70 17.66
CA LEU A 225 12.24 18.76 18.34
C LEU A 225 12.84 20.16 18.14
N ASP A 226 14.17 20.25 18.06
CA ASP A 226 14.87 21.51 17.76
C ASP A 226 14.72 21.93 16.29
N SER A 227 14.64 20.95 15.40
CA SER A 227 14.59 21.17 13.94
C SER A 227 13.19 21.45 13.41
N CYS A 228 12.14 21.13 14.17
CA CYS A 228 10.73 21.23 13.77
C CYS A 228 9.92 22.13 14.73
N PRO A 229 10.05 23.47 14.65
CA PRO A 229 9.43 24.38 15.62
C PRO A 229 7.90 24.46 15.54
N LEU A 230 7.30 24.09 14.41
CA LEU A 230 5.85 24.10 14.17
C LEU A 230 5.19 22.72 14.37
N LEU A 231 5.92 21.75 14.94
CA LEU A 231 5.44 20.39 15.10
C LEU A 231 4.26 20.33 16.09
N GLU A 232 3.09 19.94 15.58
CA GLU A 232 1.86 19.79 16.36
C GLU A 232 1.67 18.34 16.82
N SER A 233 2.12 17.38 16.01
CA SER A 233 1.96 15.95 16.26
C SER A 233 3.27 15.20 16.01
N LEU A 234 3.69 14.42 17.00
CA LEU A 234 4.83 13.50 16.91
C LEU A 234 4.39 12.14 17.40
N HIS A 235 4.42 11.16 16.51
CA HIS A 235 4.09 9.77 16.84
C HIS A 235 5.29 8.89 16.54
N ILE A 236 5.82 8.23 17.57
CA ILE A 236 6.96 7.34 17.45
C ILE A 236 6.55 5.97 18.00
N THR A 237 6.86 4.91 17.24
CA THR A 237 6.73 3.51 17.67
C THR A 237 8.06 2.80 17.41
N GLY A 238 8.32 1.69 18.11
CA GLY A 238 9.61 1.01 18.10
C GLY A 238 10.28 1.07 19.47
N SER A 239 11.53 1.52 19.53
CA SER A 239 12.31 1.62 20.79
C SER A 239 13.02 2.96 20.91
N LEU A 240 13.03 3.51 22.13
CA LEU A 240 13.83 4.68 22.51
C LEU A 240 15.06 4.23 23.28
N ILE A 241 16.24 4.51 22.73
CA ILE A 241 17.53 4.08 23.26
C ILE A 241 18.29 5.29 23.82
N GLY A 242 18.86 5.19 25.01
CA GLY A 242 19.75 6.22 25.54
C GLY A 242 19.69 6.32 27.05
N SER A 243 20.16 7.44 27.60
CA SER A 243 19.90 7.79 29.00
C SER A 243 18.46 8.27 29.18
N GLU A 244 17.97 8.28 30.42
CA GLU A 244 16.68 8.91 30.73
C GLU A 244 16.60 10.31 30.12
N MET A 245 15.41 10.66 29.61
CA MET A 245 15.16 11.99 29.07
C MET A 245 15.48 13.04 30.13
N ASP A 246 16.31 14.01 29.80
CA ASP A 246 16.56 15.14 30.69
C ASP A 246 15.33 16.08 30.75
N GLU A 247 15.33 17.01 31.70
CA GLU A 247 14.26 18.01 31.85
C GLU A 247 14.12 18.91 30.61
N GLU A 248 15.19 19.09 29.84
CA GLU A 248 15.18 19.90 28.62
C GLU A 248 14.34 19.23 27.51
N VAL A 249 14.60 17.95 27.25
CA VAL A 249 13.85 17.15 26.27
C VAL A 249 12.41 16.97 26.73
N ARG A 250 12.16 16.72 28.03
CA ARG A 250 10.80 16.67 28.59
C ARG A 250 10.05 17.99 28.38
N GLY A 251 10.70 19.13 28.62
CA GLY A 251 10.14 20.46 28.37
C GLY A 251 9.81 20.70 26.88
N LYS A 252 10.67 20.21 25.97
CA LYS A 252 10.41 20.28 24.52
C LYS A 252 9.25 19.38 24.09
N CYS A 253 9.19 18.16 24.62
CA CYS A 253 8.09 17.22 24.38
C CYS A 253 6.73 17.80 24.83
N ALA A 254 6.69 18.51 25.95
CA ALA A 254 5.47 19.17 26.44
C ALA A 254 4.92 20.27 25.52
N ARG A 255 5.73 20.78 24.57
CA ARG A 255 5.28 21.74 23.55
C ARG A 255 4.48 21.08 22.43
N VAL A 256 4.66 19.78 22.22
CA VAL A 256 3.97 19.03 21.16
C VAL A 256 2.58 18.65 21.66
N ARG A 257 1.55 19.03 20.91
CA ARG A 257 0.16 18.85 21.33
C ARG A 257 -0.23 17.37 21.39
N ASN A 258 0.17 16.61 20.38
CA ASN A 258 -0.12 15.18 20.27
C ASN A 258 1.20 14.42 20.22
N LEU A 259 1.62 13.89 21.37
CA LEU A 259 2.87 13.15 21.49
C LEU A 259 2.58 11.69 21.82
N THR A 260 3.21 10.78 21.07
CA THR A 260 3.31 9.37 21.42
C THR A 260 4.78 8.97 21.30
N LEU A 261 5.32 8.44 22.38
CA LEU A 261 6.68 7.90 22.45
C LEU A 261 6.57 6.39 22.75
N PRO A 262 7.49 5.56 22.23
CA PRO A 262 7.57 4.17 22.64
C PRO A 262 8.04 4.07 24.09
N ASP A 263 7.86 2.90 24.69
CA ASP A 263 8.41 2.62 26.01
C ASP A 263 9.94 2.75 25.97
N TYR A 264 10.50 3.39 27.00
CA TYR A 264 11.94 3.53 27.14
C TYR A 264 12.56 2.16 27.42
N ASP A 265 13.47 1.73 26.54
CA ASP A 265 14.25 0.52 26.75
C ASP A 265 15.60 0.93 27.36
N PRO A 266 15.82 0.73 28.67
CA PRO A 266 17.11 1.04 29.27
C PRO A 266 18.19 0.26 28.53
N PRO A 267 19.39 0.83 28.31
CA PRO A 267 20.47 0.10 27.68
C PRO A 267 20.69 -1.19 28.46
N GLY A 268 20.34 -2.32 27.84
CA GLY A 268 20.49 -3.63 28.45
C GLY A 268 21.92 -3.76 28.95
N GLU A 269 22.09 -4.18 30.21
CA GLU A 269 23.37 -4.70 30.66
C GLU A 269 23.84 -5.67 29.58
N ALA A 270 25.05 -5.46 29.05
CA ALA A 270 25.61 -6.36 28.07
C ALA A 270 25.45 -7.77 28.61
N TYR A 271 24.56 -8.57 28.02
CA TYR A 271 24.58 -9.99 28.26
C TYR A 271 25.94 -10.43 27.76
N ASP A 272 26.85 -10.70 28.69
CA ASP A 272 28.14 -11.30 28.42
C ASP A 272 27.86 -12.46 27.47
N HIS A 273 28.41 -12.36 26.27
CA HIS A 273 28.29 -13.38 25.24
C HIS A 273 29.27 -14.52 25.57
N ASP A 274 29.21 -15.02 26.79
CA ASP A 274 30.01 -16.11 27.32
C ASP A 274 29.07 -17.26 27.71
N ASP A 275 28.36 -17.85 26.73
CA ASP A 275 28.16 -19.30 26.66
C ASP A 275 27.41 -19.73 25.38
N TYR A 276 28.10 -19.76 24.25
CA TYR A 276 27.67 -20.55 23.09
C TYR A 276 28.82 -21.43 22.60
N SER A 277 29.40 -22.19 23.52
CA SER A 277 30.28 -23.31 23.18
C SER A 277 29.94 -24.55 24.01
N ASP A 278 28.68 -25.01 24.00
CA ASP A 278 28.42 -26.40 24.46
C ASP A 278 27.07 -27.02 24.02
N TRP A 279 26.72 -26.94 22.72
CA TRP A 279 25.53 -27.66 22.20
C TRP A 279 25.78 -28.55 20.97
N TYR A 280 27.02 -28.98 20.71
CA TYR A 280 27.31 -30.02 19.72
C TYR A 280 27.80 -31.35 20.30
N TRP A 281 27.45 -31.72 21.55
CA TRP A 281 27.95 -33.00 22.11
C TRP A 281 27.07 -33.87 23.02
N TYR A 282 25.73 -33.76 23.04
CA TYR A 282 24.88 -34.84 23.56
C TYR A 282 23.48 -34.76 22.91
N GLY A 283 22.87 -35.77 22.30
CA GLY A 283 23.20 -37.15 21.97
C GLY A 283 22.34 -37.52 20.74
N MET A 284 22.85 -38.39 19.87
CA MET A 284 22.52 -39.83 19.83
C MET A 284 21.12 -40.11 19.28
#